data_AF-A0A8T2REF5-F1
#
_entry.id   AF-A0A8T2REF5-F1
#
_cell.length_a   1.000
_cell.length_b   1.000
_cell.length_c   1.000
_cell.angle_alpha   90.00
_cell.angle_beta   90.00
_cell.angle_gamma   90.00
#
_symmetry.space_group_name_H-M   'P 1'
#
loop_
_entity.id
_entity.type
_entity.pdbx_description
1 polymer ?
#
loop_
_entity_poly.entity_id
_entity_poly.type
_entity_poly.pdbx_seq_one_letter_code
_entity_poly.pdbx_strand_id
1 'polypeptide(L)'
;MRADSAASQHLDDDELEEILSIKLKFLRRKASAFRVFVNMPDANIQTPVTCNEFAGLYFHEPRRVNGPDTEIQETTVRLGIGDIIKELGLSDQSNVLITLVPFGADRMYPIVIEKIRMELE
;
A
#
# COMPACT_ATOMS: atom_id res chain seq x y z
N MET A 1 9.14 -42.59 -24.29
CA MET A 1 9.93 -41.35 -24.23
C MET A 1 8.97 -40.27 -23.76
N ARG A 2 9.20 -39.70 -22.57
CA ARG A 2 8.38 -38.62 -22.01
C ARG A 2 8.57 -37.36 -22.83
N ALA A 3 7.49 -36.65 -23.08
CA ALA A 3 7.52 -35.21 -23.32
C ALA A 3 6.48 -34.61 -22.39
N ASP A 4 6.94 -34.21 -21.21
CA ASP A 4 6.26 -33.20 -20.41
C ASP A 4 6.26 -31.91 -21.24
N SER A 5 5.08 -31.38 -21.56
CA SER A 5 4.94 -29.95 -21.79
C SER A 5 3.86 -29.47 -20.84
N ALA A 6 4.29 -29.12 -19.63
CA ALA A 6 3.52 -28.25 -18.78
C ALA A 6 3.29 -26.96 -19.59
N ALA A 7 2.07 -26.83 -20.13
CA ALA A 7 1.58 -25.56 -20.62
C ALA A 7 1.53 -24.65 -19.39
N SER A 8 2.58 -23.84 -19.25
CA SER A 8 2.60 -22.77 -18.26
C SER A 8 1.45 -21.86 -18.66
N GLN A 9 0.47 -21.76 -17.77
CA GLN A 9 -0.67 -20.87 -17.93
C GLN A 9 -0.11 -19.44 -17.94
N HIS A 10 0.16 -18.91 -19.13
CA HIS A 10 0.05 -17.48 -19.39
C HIS A 10 -1.44 -17.16 -19.26
N LEU A 11 -1.91 -17.01 -18.02
CA LEU A 11 -2.98 -16.06 -17.78
C LEU A 11 -2.37 -14.73 -18.21
N ASP A 12 -3.02 -14.03 -19.13
CA ASP A 12 -2.50 -12.78 -19.65
C ASP A 12 -2.27 -11.85 -18.44
N ASP A 13 -1.00 -11.51 -18.15
CA ASP A 13 -0.63 -10.63 -17.02
C ASP A 13 -1.33 -9.25 -17.13
N ASP A 14 -1.88 -8.94 -18.31
CA ASP A 14 -2.73 -7.79 -18.59
C ASP A 14 -4.12 -7.83 -17.90
N GLU A 15 -4.59 -8.99 -17.41
CA GLU A 15 -5.87 -9.11 -16.70
C GLU A 15 -5.77 -9.01 -15.17
N LEU A 16 -4.57 -9.18 -14.60
CA LEU A 16 -4.33 -9.16 -13.15
C LEU A 16 -3.89 -7.77 -12.67
N GLU A 17 -4.36 -7.35 -11.49
CA GLU A 17 -3.97 -6.09 -10.87
C GLU A 17 -2.89 -6.32 -9.80
N GLU A 18 -1.86 -5.46 -9.81
CA GLU A 18 -0.85 -5.43 -8.74
C GLU A 18 -1.38 -4.68 -7.52
N ILE A 19 -1.72 -5.42 -6.47
CA ILE A 19 -2.32 -4.88 -5.24
C ILE A 19 -1.27 -4.73 -4.14
N LEU A 20 -1.10 -3.50 -3.63
CA LEU A 20 -0.41 -3.22 -2.38
C LEU A 20 -1.35 -3.42 -1.18
N SER A 21 -1.06 -4.43 -0.37
CA SER A 21 -1.79 -4.80 0.84
C SER A 21 -1.05 -4.34 2.11
N ILE A 22 -1.64 -3.41 2.86
CA ILE A 22 -1.10 -2.84 4.11
C ILE A 22 -2.01 -3.20 5.28
N LYS A 23 -1.57 -4.17 6.08
CA LYS A 23 -2.24 -4.58 7.32
C LYS A 23 -1.82 -3.68 8.48
N LEU A 24 -2.79 -3.14 9.21
CA LEU A 24 -2.53 -2.13 10.24
C LEU A 24 -3.48 -2.21 11.45
N LYS A 25 -3.02 -1.62 12.56
CA LYS A 25 -3.76 -1.44 13.81
C LYS A 25 -3.80 0.02 14.24
N PHE A 26 -4.92 0.44 14.80
CA PHE A 26 -5.15 1.81 15.26
C PHE A 26 -6.18 1.86 16.38
N LEU A 27 -6.23 2.98 17.10
CA LEU A 27 -7.27 3.22 18.10
C LEU A 27 -8.59 3.55 17.39
N ARG A 28 -9.59 2.67 17.54
CA ARG A 28 -10.88 2.74 16.84
C ARG A 28 -11.60 4.08 17.01
N ARG A 29 -11.43 4.74 18.15
CA ARG A 29 -12.11 5.98 18.52
C ARG A 29 -11.27 7.24 18.28
N LYS A 30 -10.12 7.12 17.62
CA LYS A 30 -9.19 8.23 17.38
C LYS A 30 -8.89 8.39 15.89
N ALA A 31 -8.80 9.64 15.43
CA ALA A 31 -8.55 9.92 14.02
C ALA A 31 -7.12 9.55 13.68
N SER A 32 -6.94 8.85 12.56
CA SER A 32 -5.62 8.39 12.11
C SER A 32 -5.59 8.40 10.58
N ALA A 33 -4.50 8.85 9.97
CA ALA A 33 -4.37 8.90 8.52
C ALA A 33 -2.92 8.85 8.06
N PHE A 34 -2.71 8.32 6.86
CA PHE A 34 -1.43 8.35 6.16
C PHE A 34 -1.65 8.31 4.65
N ARG A 35 -0.73 8.92 3.92
CA ARG A 35 -0.64 8.84 2.46
C ARG A 35 0.35 7.79 2.05
N VAL A 36 0.14 7.21 0.88
CA VAL A 36 0.97 6.17 0.28
C VAL A 36 1.52 6.70 -1.03
N PHE A 37 2.81 6.54 -1.23
CA PHE A 37 3.50 6.91 -2.47
C PHE A 37 4.35 5.73 -2.96
N VAL A 38 4.41 5.57 -4.28
CA VAL A 38 5.42 4.74 -4.95
C VAL A 38 6.54 5.65 -5.41
N ASN A 39 7.79 5.24 -5.16
CA ASN A 39 8.97 5.98 -5.59
C ASN A 39 9.83 5.14 -6.53
N MET A 40 10.74 5.83 -7.22
CA MET A 40 11.86 5.19 -7.90
C MET A 40 12.70 4.35 -6.91
N PRO A 41 13.24 3.20 -7.34
CA PRO A 41 14.01 2.30 -6.48
C PRO A 41 15.23 2.94 -5.80
N ASP A 42 15.82 3.95 -6.42
CA ASP A 42 17.00 4.70 -5.95
C ASP A 42 16.64 5.99 -5.18
N ALA A 43 15.35 6.21 -4.91
CA ALA A 43 14.91 7.41 -4.24
C ALA A 43 15.46 7.50 -2.81
N ASN A 44 15.91 8.69 -2.45
CA ASN A 44 16.51 9.03 -1.17
C ASN A 44 16.13 10.45 -0.74
N ILE A 45 16.72 10.97 0.34
CA ILE A 45 16.39 12.28 0.89
C ILE A 45 16.63 13.45 -0.08
N GLN A 46 17.48 13.27 -1.10
CA GLN A 46 17.75 14.27 -2.13
C GLN A 46 16.83 14.13 -3.35
N THR A 47 16.03 13.08 -3.42
CA THR A 47 15.12 12.85 -4.55
C THR A 47 14.01 13.90 -4.55
N PRO A 48 13.77 14.60 -5.67
CA PRO A 48 12.70 15.58 -5.77
C PRO A 48 11.34 14.96 -5.43
N VAL A 49 10.49 15.73 -4.75
CA VAL A 49 9.13 15.31 -4.39
C VAL A 49 8.23 15.05 -5.60
N THR A 50 8.66 15.44 -6.80
CA THR A 50 7.95 15.21 -8.07
C THR A 50 8.26 13.85 -8.68
N CYS A 51 9.20 13.09 -8.13
CA CYS A 51 9.59 11.76 -8.62
C CYS A 51 8.83 10.62 -7.91
N ASN A 52 7.86 10.96 -7.06
CA ASN A 52 6.97 10.01 -6.42
C ASN A 52 5.58 10.12 -7.04
N GLU A 53 4.86 9.00 -7.04
CA GLU A 53 3.49 8.93 -7.52
C GLU A 53 2.55 8.58 -6.37
N PHE A 54 1.41 9.26 -6.31
CA PHE A 54 0.46 9.11 -5.22
C PHE A 54 -0.40 7.85 -5.42
N ALA A 55 -0.25 6.88 -4.53
CA ALA A 55 -0.98 5.61 -4.61
C ALA A 55 -2.29 5.60 -3.80
N GLY A 56 -2.41 6.45 -2.78
CA GLY A 56 -3.64 6.52 -2.01
C GLY A 56 -3.53 7.21 -0.66
N LEU A 57 -4.70 7.41 -0.05
CA LEU A 57 -4.86 7.96 1.29
C LEU A 57 -5.69 6.98 2.12
N TYR A 58 -5.13 6.56 3.25
CA TYR A 58 -5.93 5.98 4.32
C TYR A 58 -6.37 7.07 5.28
N PHE A 59 -7.66 7.10 5.59
CA PHE A 59 -8.23 7.96 6.62
C PHE A 59 -9.23 7.16 7.45
N HIS A 60 -9.01 7.13 8.75
CA HIS A 60 -9.97 6.60 9.71
C HIS A 60 -10.69 7.73 10.44
N GLU A 61 -12.01 7.77 10.26
CA GLU A 61 -12.87 8.70 10.99
C GLU A 61 -13.38 8.06 12.30
N PRO A 62 -13.21 8.74 13.46
CA PRO A 62 -13.77 8.29 14.72
C PRO A 62 -15.30 8.22 14.66
N ARG A 63 -15.86 7.03 14.82
CA ARG A 63 -17.30 6.87 15.01
C ARG A 63 -17.68 7.05 16.48
N ARG A 64 -18.83 7.69 16.73
CA ARG A 64 -19.45 7.77 18.07
C ARG A 64 -20.06 6.42 18.43
N VAL A 65 -19.22 5.50 18.86
CA VAL A 65 -19.62 4.19 19.40
C VAL A 65 -19.34 4.14 20.91
N ASN A 66 -20.18 3.44 21.65
CA ASN A 66 -19.95 3.13 23.06
C ASN A 66 -18.74 2.18 23.17
N GLY A 67 -17.81 2.44 24.10
CA GLY A 67 -16.62 1.61 24.31
C GLY A 67 -15.42 2.39 24.87
N PRO A 68 -14.34 1.70 25.28
CA PRO A 68 -13.15 2.34 25.83
C PRO A 68 -12.35 3.08 24.73
N ASP A 69 -11.68 4.17 25.11
CA ASP A 69 -10.79 4.94 24.22
C ASP A 69 -9.54 4.15 23.77
N THR A 70 -9.25 3.03 24.44
CA THR A 70 -8.11 2.14 24.19
C THR A 70 -8.46 0.98 23.25
N GLU A 71 -9.69 0.92 22.72
CA GLU A 71 -10.11 -0.15 21.81
C GLU A 71 -9.28 -0.09 20.51
N ILE A 72 -8.60 -1.21 20.21
CA ILE A 72 -7.78 -1.37 19.01
C ILE A 72 -8.63 -2.01 17.91
N GLN A 73 -8.57 -1.44 16.71
CA GLN A 73 -9.13 -2.05 15.51
C GLN A 73 -8.01 -2.44 14.55
N GLU A 74 -8.21 -3.55 13.84
CA GLU A 74 -7.33 -4.06 12.80
C GLU A 74 -8.03 -3.94 11.43
N THR A 75 -7.28 -3.59 10.40
CA THR A 75 -7.79 -3.53 9.02
C THR A 75 -6.66 -3.75 8.01
N THR A 76 -7.04 -3.98 6.76
CA THR A 76 -6.12 -4.07 5.62
C THR A 76 -6.52 -3.04 4.59
N VAL A 77 -5.62 -2.12 4.28
CA VAL A 77 -5.74 -1.19 3.14
C VAL A 77 -5.22 -1.91 1.90
N ARG A 78 -5.95 -1.82 0.80
CA ARG A 78 -5.62 -2.46 -0.47
C ARG A 78 -5.66 -1.39 -1.56
N LEU A 79 -4.57 -1.22 -2.28
CA LEU A 79 -4.40 -0.20 -3.32
C LEU A 79 -3.92 -0.89 -4.59
N GLY A 80 -4.63 -0.71 -5.71
CA GLY A 80 -4.09 -1.04 -7.02
C GLY A 80 -2.97 -0.07 -7.36
N ILE A 81 -1.80 -0.60 -7.70
CA ILE A 81 -0.61 0.19 -8.03
C ILE A 81 0.00 -0.22 -9.37
N GLY A 82 -0.64 -1.11 -10.14
CA GLY A 82 -0.09 -1.60 -11.41
C GLY A 82 0.09 -0.49 -12.44
N ASP A 83 -0.92 0.38 -12.60
CA ASP A 83 -0.82 1.54 -13.48
C ASP A 83 0.30 2.49 -13.06
N ILE A 84 0.46 2.73 -11.75
CA ILE A 84 1.53 3.57 -11.20
C ILE A 84 2.91 2.97 -11.50
N ILE A 85 3.06 1.65 -11.35
CA ILE A 85 4.30 0.94 -11.66
C ILE A 85 4.64 1.09 -13.15
N LYS A 86 3.65 0.97 -14.04
CA LYS A 86 3.82 1.16 -15.49
C LYS A 86 4.20 2.60 -15.83
N GLU A 87 3.51 3.59 -15.26
CA GLU A 87 3.77 5.02 -15.49
C GLU A 87 5.16 5.47 -15.02
N LEU A 88 5.64 4.90 -13.91
CA LEU A 88 7.00 5.14 -13.41
C LEU A 88 8.08 4.33 -14.16
N GLY A 89 7.71 3.46 -15.10
CA GLY A 89 8.64 2.61 -15.84
C GLY A 89 9.30 1.54 -14.98
N LEU A 90 8.59 1.04 -13.97
CA LEU A 90 9.11 0.10 -12.97
C LEU A 90 8.70 -1.36 -13.20
N SER A 91 7.99 -1.67 -14.29
CA SER A 91 7.48 -3.02 -14.58
C SER A 91 8.55 -4.12 -14.62
N ASP A 92 9.79 -3.77 -14.99
CA ASP A 92 10.91 -4.73 -15.05
C ASP A 92 11.65 -4.87 -13.70
N GLN A 93 11.24 -4.13 -12.66
CA GLN A 93 11.91 -4.13 -11.36
C GLN A 93 11.35 -5.23 -10.46
N SER A 94 12.23 -5.94 -9.75
CA SER A 94 11.82 -6.98 -8.80
C SER A 94 11.19 -6.43 -7.52
N ASN A 95 11.37 -5.13 -7.24
CA ASN A 95 10.90 -4.49 -6.03
C ASN A 95 10.67 -2.99 -6.26
N VAL A 96 9.69 -2.44 -5.54
CA VAL A 96 9.31 -1.02 -5.56
C VAL A 96 9.51 -0.39 -4.19
N LEU A 97 9.77 0.92 -4.15
CA LEU A 97 9.94 1.65 -2.89
C LEU A 97 8.64 2.34 -2.48
N ILE A 98 8.01 1.84 -1.41
CA ILE A 98 6.81 2.44 -0.84
C ILE A 98 7.17 3.43 0.28
N THR A 99 6.60 4.64 0.21
CA THR A 99 6.68 5.62 1.31
C THR A 99 5.30 5.82 1.94
N LEU A 100 5.23 5.63 3.25
CA LEU A 100 4.06 5.93 4.07
C LEU A 100 4.30 7.23 4.81
N VAL A 101 3.47 8.24 4.55
CA VAL A 101 3.59 9.57 5.16
C VAL A 101 2.43 9.77 6.13
N PRO A 102 2.67 9.83 7.45
CA PRO A 102 1.65 10.24 8.41
C PRO A 102 1.01 11.56 7.97
N PHE A 103 -0.31 11.63 7.94
CA PHE A 103 -1.02 12.76 7.36
C PHE A 103 -2.06 13.33 8.34
N GLY A 104 -2.10 14.66 8.45
CA GLY A 104 -3.08 15.39 9.25
C GLY A 104 -2.46 16.33 10.28
N ALA A 105 -3.31 17.04 11.01
CA ALA A 105 -2.91 17.98 12.06
C ALA A 105 -2.39 17.26 13.32
N ASP A 106 -1.82 18.01 14.26
CA ASP A 106 -1.20 17.57 15.54
C ASP A 106 -2.02 16.61 16.43
N ARG A 107 -3.28 16.33 16.07
CA ARG A 107 -4.21 15.47 16.82
C ARG A 107 -4.42 14.08 16.21
N MET A 108 -3.66 13.73 15.17
CA MET A 108 -3.69 12.38 14.60
C MET A 108 -3.01 11.39 15.55
N TYR A 109 -3.62 10.22 15.75
CA TYR A 109 -3.07 9.18 16.61
C TYR A 109 -2.21 8.19 15.82
N PRO A 110 -1.22 7.56 16.47
CA PRO A 110 -0.33 6.62 15.81
C PRO A 110 -1.07 5.41 15.22
N ILE A 111 -0.58 4.97 14.07
CA ILE A 111 -0.94 3.70 13.43
C ILE A 111 0.24 2.75 13.57
N VAL A 112 -0.05 1.48 13.85
CA VAL A 112 0.95 0.41 13.82
C VAL A 112 0.76 -0.37 12.53
N ILE A 113 1.79 -0.40 11.69
CA ILE A 113 1.82 -1.24 10.50
C ILE A 113 2.29 -2.64 10.91
N GLU A 114 1.48 -3.65 10.62
CA GLU A 114 1.79 -5.03 10.96
C GLU A 114 2.45 -5.78 9.80
N LYS A 115 1.98 -5.55 8.58
CA LYS A 115 2.48 -6.24 7.38
C LYS A 115 2.24 -5.39 6.14
N ILE A 116 3.23 -5.32 5.27
CA ILE A 116 3.13 -4.76 3.92
C ILE A 116 3.51 -5.87 2.95
N ARG A 117 2.74 -6.06 1.88
CA ARG A 117 3.05 -7.00 0.79
C ARG A 117 2.38 -6.58 -0.52
N MET A 118 2.91 -7.08 -1.62
CA MET A 118 2.26 -7.02 -2.93
C MET A 118 1.66 -8.39 -3.29
N GLU A 119 0.54 -8.35 -3.99
CA GLU A 119 -0.23 -9.52 -4.45
C GLU A 119 -0.70 -9.26 -5.88
N LEU A 120 -0.76 -10.30 -6.71
CA LEU A 120 -1.43 -10.27 -8.01
C LEU A 120 -2.83 -10.84 -7.82
N GLU A 121 -3.86 -10.10 -8.22
CA GLU A 121 -5.27 -10.50 -8.09
C GLU A 121 -6.11 -10.25 -9.34
#